data_AF-A0A8T3MZL7-F1
#
_entry.id   AF-A0A8T3MZL7-F1
#
_cell.length_a   1.000
_cell.length_b   1.000
_cell.length_c   1.000
_cell.angle_alpha   90.00
_cell.angle_beta   90.00
_cell.angle_gamma   90.00
#
_symmetry.space_group_name_H-M   'P 1'
#
loop_
_entity.id
_entity.type
_entity.pdbx_description
1 polymer ?
#
loop_
_entity_poly.entity_id
_entity_poly.type
_entity_poly.pdbx_seq_one_letter_code
_entity_poly.pdbx_strand_id
1 'polypeptide(L)'
;MLEVNNFSAIRISLASPDQIREWSKGEVTKPETINYRTLKPEKDGLFDERIFGPTKDWECYCGKYKRIRYKGIICDKCGVEVTRSKVRRERMGHIQLASPVSHIWYFKGTPSRLGILLDISPRNLERILYFALYIVTNVDEEARKRALLALEDEAAGRGGKAGEALAELEDRLKSEVNKTKDELKTALAATKADLESQRTVRTEEVVTAAQAVEAQLADLKTGEAEDTIVFAPTGEVVVAAGGKGGKDATAALRKIVSAETERVTSELQQREKDEERAVEQKIADLSAGIEETLRNEREQLSGGAQAAKDEIKKLRDEIESLKPMQTLGELELRGLEERHGSGAKGGRLFNAGMGAEAVREIISRMDLEELSRSLHVEVRTSSGQRRKKAIKRLRLIEAFRRSGTRPDWMILSVLPVIPPDLRPMVQLDGGRFATSDLNDLYRRVINRNNRLKRLLELGAPEIIIRNEKRMLQEACDALIDNGRRGRAIAGTGNHRLKSLSDMLKGKQGRFRQNLLGKRVDYSGRSVIVVGPELKLHQCGLPKKMA
;
A
#
# COMPACT_ATOMS: atom_id res chain seq x y z
N MET A 1 24.84 -23.52 -50.98
CA MET A 1 24.47 -22.21 -50.42
C MET A 1 23.00 -22.08 -50.76
N LEU A 2 22.08 -22.08 -49.78
CA LEU A 2 20.67 -21.83 -50.11
C LEU A 2 20.59 -20.42 -50.67
N GLU A 3 20.09 -20.27 -51.90
CA GLU A 3 19.85 -18.96 -52.52
C GLU A 3 18.73 -18.25 -51.75
N VAL A 4 19.10 -17.42 -50.79
CA VAL A 4 18.17 -16.65 -49.94
C VAL A 4 17.62 -15.41 -50.68
N ASN A 5 17.65 -15.38 -52.01
CA ASN A 5 17.25 -14.19 -52.78
C ASN A 5 15.77 -14.18 -53.16
N ASN A 6 15.02 -15.24 -52.88
CA ASN A 6 13.60 -15.33 -53.23
C ASN A 6 12.71 -15.25 -51.98
N PHE A 7 12.67 -14.09 -51.32
CA PHE A 7 11.70 -13.80 -50.25
C PHE A 7 10.91 -12.53 -50.58
N SER A 8 9.60 -12.53 -50.29
CA SER A 8 8.73 -11.38 -50.53
C SER A 8 8.71 -10.37 -49.37
N ALA A 9 8.95 -10.84 -48.14
CA ALA A 9 8.92 -10.01 -46.94
C ALA A 9 9.80 -10.56 -45.82
N ILE A 10 10.23 -9.68 -44.91
CA ILE A 10 10.93 -10.03 -43.66
C ILE A 10 10.03 -9.61 -42.50
N ARG A 11 9.72 -10.56 -41.60
CA ARG A 11 8.91 -10.30 -40.40
C ARG A 11 9.79 -10.20 -39.16
N ILE A 12 9.49 -9.24 -38.29
CA ILE A 12 10.09 -9.12 -36.95
C ILE A 12 9.00 -9.25 -35.89
N SER A 13 9.26 -10.04 -34.85
CA SER A 13 8.37 -10.25 -33.71
C SER A 13 9.16 -10.38 -32.41
N LEU A 14 8.46 -10.33 -31.28
CA LEU A 14 9.03 -10.71 -29.99
C LEU A 14 9.38 -12.21 -30.01
N ALA A 15 10.48 -12.56 -29.35
CA ALA A 15 10.91 -13.95 -29.19
C ALA A 15 10.35 -14.50 -27.87
N SER A 16 9.62 -15.61 -27.93
CA SER A 16 9.22 -16.32 -26.71
C SER A 16 10.43 -17.02 -26.06
N PRO A 17 10.39 -17.31 -24.74
CA PRO A 17 11.43 -18.09 -24.10
C PRO A 17 11.68 -19.45 -24.77
N ASP A 18 10.63 -20.08 -25.31
CA ASP A 18 10.73 -21.37 -25.98
C ASP A 18 11.37 -21.26 -27.36
N GLN A 19 11.06 -20.19 -28.11
CA GLN A 19 11.76 -19.88 -29.37
C GLN A 19 13.26 -19.65 -29.15
N ILE A 20 13.63 -18.98 -28.06
CA ILE A 20 15.06 -18.77 -27.73
C ILE A 20 15.75 -20.11 -27.43
N ARG A 21 15.05 -21.04 -26.77
CA ARG A 21 15.57 -22.39 -26.53
C ARG A 21 15.70 -23.19 -27.82
N GLU A 22 14.73 -23.08 -28.72
CA GLU A 22 14.75 -23.74 -30.04
C GLU A 22 15.96 -23.32 -30.89
N TRP A 23 16.31 -22.03 -30.85
CA TRP A 23 17.51 -21.51 -31.53
C TRP A 23 18.81 -21.99 -30.89
N SER A 24 18.76 -22.33 -29.61
CA SER A 24 19.95 -22.63 -28.85
C SER A 24 20.46 -24.05 -29.09
N LYS A 25 21.78 -24.20 -29.14
CA LYS A 25 22.47 -25.49 -29.17
C LYS A 25 23.03 -25.91 -27.81
N GLY A 26 22.79 -25.13 -26.75
CA GLY A 26 23.21 -25.44 -25.39
C GLY A 26 23.21 -24.24 -24.45
N GLU A 27 23.14 -24.52 -23.15
CA GLU A 27 23.22 -23.50 -22.09
C GLU A 27 24.69 -23.16 -21.79
N VAL A 28 24.99 -21.86 -21.71
CA VAL A 28 26.29 -21.36 -21.24
C VAL A 28 26.21 -21.16 -19.73
N THR A 29 26.75 -22.12 -18.97
CA THR A 29 26.72 -22.08 -17.51
C THR A 29 27.93 -21.36 -16.92
N LYS A 30 29.06 -21.35 -17.64
CA LYS A 30 30.36 -20.92 -17.12
C LYS A 30 30.79 -19.58 -17.71
N PRO A 31 31.32 -18.64 -16.91
CA PRO A 31 31.81 -17.34 -17.39
C PRO A 31 33.17 -17.45 -18.10
N GLU A 32 33.84 -18.59 -18.04
CA GLU A 32 35.15 -18.78 -18.64
C GLU A 32 35.10 -18.68 -20.18
N THR A 33 36.22 -18.25 -20.77
CA THR A 33 36.35 -18.06 -22.22
C THR A 33 37.24 -19.15 -22.83
N ILE A 34 38.55 -18.98 -22.72
CA ILE A 34 39.57 -19.91 -23.19
C ILE A 34 40.57 -20.15 -22.07
N ASN A 35 41.19 -21.33 -22.08
CA ASN A 35 42.28 -21.63 -21.17
C ASN A 35 43.54 -20.85 -21.58
N TYR A 36 44.17 -20.15 -20.66
CA TYR A 36 45.36 -19.33 -20.94
C TYR A 36 46.60 -20.16 -21.33
N ARG A 37 46.68 -21.44 -20.93
CA ARG A 37 47.82 -22.33 -21.26
C ARG A 37 47.60 -23.03 -22.58
N THR A 38 46.44 -23.65 -22.76
CA THR A 38 46.17 -24.49 -23.94
C THR A 38 45.59 -23.72 -25.11
N LEU A 39 45.16 -22.47 -24.89
CA LEU A 39 44.45 -21.62 -25.85
C LEU A 39 43.16 -22.23 -26.39
N LYS A 40 42.70 -23.33 -25.79
CA LYS A 40 41.47 -24.01 -26.15
C LYS A 40 40.28 -23.42 -25.40
N PRO A 41 39.09 -23.40 -25.99
CA PRO A 41 37.86 -23.04 -25.29
C PRO A 41 37.63 -23.90 -24.05
N GLU A 42 37.16 -23.28 -22.97
CA GLU A 42 36.70 -24.00 -21.78
C GLU A 42 35.32 -24.62 -22.03
N LYS A 43 35.08 -25.79 -21.45
CA LYS A 43 33.78 -26.48 -21.54
C LYS A 43 32.70 -25.70 -20.79
N ASP A 44 31.48 -25.71 -21.34
CA ASP A 44 30.32 -24.95 -20.84
C ASP A 44 30.49 -23.41 -20.81
N GLY A 45 31.63 -22.92 -21.32
CA GLY A 45 31.98 -21.51 -21.33
C GLY A 45 31.47 -20.77 -22.56
N LEU A 46 31.85 -19.50 -22.67
CA LEU A 46 31.39 -18.60 -23.74
C LEU A 46 31.86 -19.00 -25.15
N PHE A 47 32.84 -19.88 -25.27
CA PHE A 47 33.40 -20.32 -26.55
C PHE A 47 33.30 -21.84 -26.75
N ASP A 48 32.59 -22.56 -25.88
CA ASP A 48 32.49 -24.02 -25.87
C ASP A 48 32.14 -24.58 -27.26
N GLU A 49 32.98 -25.49 -27.74
CA GLU A 49 32.82 -26.12 -29.05
C GLU A 49 31.62 -27.06 -29.11
N ARG A 50 31.19 -27.61 -27.97
CA ARG A 50 29.99 -28.46 -27.92
C ARG A 50 28.74 -27.68 -28.27
N ILE A 51 28.65 -26.44 -27.81
CA ILE A 51 27.50 -25.55 -28.02
C ILE A 51 27.59 -24.90 -29.40
N PHE A 52 28.71 -24.21 -29.66
CA PHE A 52 28.83 -23.33 -30.83
C PHE A 52 29.40 -24.02 -32.07
N GLY A 53 29.97 -25.22 -31.93
CA GLY A 53 30.62 -25.97 -33.00
C GLY A 53 32.16 -25.88 -32.96
N PRO A 54 32.85 -26.65 -33.80
CA PRO A 54 34.30 -26.84 -33.72
C PRO A 54 35.10 -25.60 -34.13
N THR A 55 36.23 -25.34 -33.48
CA THR A 55 37.11 -24.19 -33.82
C THR A 55 37.81 -24.40 -35.17
N LYS A 56 38.15 -25.65 -35.50
CA LYS A 56 38.79 -26.05 -36.76
C LYS A 56 37.84 -26.91 -37.60
N ASP A 57 37.96 -26.79 -38.91
CA ASP A 57 37.12 -27.57 -39.82
C ASP A 57 37.33 -29.08 -39.64
N TRP A 58 36.24 -29.81 -39.43
CA TRP A 58 36.23 -31.27 -39.31
C TRP A 58 37.11 -31.83 -38.19
N GLU A 59 37.35 -31.07 -37.12
CA GLU A 59 38.11 -31.53 -35.94
C GLU A 59 37.30 -31.30 -34.66
N CYS A 60 37.15 -32.35 -33.86
CA CYS A 60 36.53 -32.23 -32.53
C CYS A 60 37.55 -31.76 -31.47
N TYR A 61 37.07 -31.16 -30.37
CA TYR A 61 37.87 -30.64 -29.26
C TYR A 61 39.02 -31.54 -28.76
N CYS A 62 38.71 -32.83 -28.57
CA CYS A 62 39.65 -33.82 -28.03
C CYS A 62 40.58 -34.42 -29.10
N GLY A 63 40.31 -34.18 -30.39
CA GLY A 63 41.08 -34.74 -31.50
C GLY A 63 40.79 -36.21 -31.83
N LYS A 64 39.79 -36.87 -31.20
CA LYS A 64 39.38 -38.26 -31.50
C LYS A 64 38.96 -38.41 -32.97
N TYR A 65 38.07 -37.53 -33.43
CA TYR A 65 37.59 -37.49 -34.80
C TYR A 65 38.20 -36.29 -35.52
N LYS A 66 38.86 -36.57 -36.65
CA LYS A 66 39.52 -35.58 -37.53
C LYS A 66 39.25 -35.92 -38.99
N ARG A 67 39.22 -34.90 -39.85
CA ARG A 67 38.99 -34.97 -41.31
C ARG A 67 37.51 -35.19 -41.67
N ILE A 68 37.20 -34.89 -42.93
CA ILE A 68 35.83 -34.85 -43.47
C ILE A 68 35.05 -36.18 -43.41
N ARG A 69 35.76 -37.32 -43.28
CA ARG A 69 35.16 -38.66 -43.21
C ARG A 69 34.19 -38.86 -42.05
N TYR A 70 34.34 -38.09 -40.97
CA TYR A 70 33.49 -38.17 -39.78
C TYR A 70 32.43 -37.05 -39.73
N LYS A 71 32.08 -36.48 -40.89
CA LYS A 71 31.08 -35.42 -41.01
C LYS A 71 29.77 -35.80 -40.31
N GLY A 72 29.30 -34.92 -39.42
CA GLY A 72 28.03 -35.06 -38.72
C GLY A 72 28.05 -35.99 -37.50
N ILE A 73 29.18 -36.64 -37.21
CA ILE A 73 29.32 -37.47 -36.01
C ILE A 73 29.52 -36.57 -34.79
N ILE A 74 28.76 -36.82 -33.74
CA ILE A 74 28.93 -36.21 -32.42
C ILE A 74 29.92 -37.04 -31.63
N CYS A 75 30.99 -36.43 -31.13
CA CYS A 75 32.04 -37.16 -30.46
C CYS A 75 31.62 -37.68 -29.07
N ASP A 76 31.75 -38.98 -28.79
CA ASP A 76 31.38 -39.58 -27.49
C ASP A 76 32.20 -39.02 -26.31
N LYS A 77 33.44 -38.56 -26.54
CA LYS A 77 34.33 -38.06 -25.47
C LYS A 77 34.13 -36.58 -25.15
N CYS A 78 33.86 -35.75 -26.16
CA CYS A 78 33.77 -34.29 -25.96
C CYS A 78 32.42 -33.69 -26.34
N GLY A 79 31.51 -34.45 -26.95
CA GLY A 79 30.19 -33.99 -27.39
C GLY A 79 30.23 -33.03 -28.58
N VAL A 80 31.40 -32.74 -29.17
CA VAL A 80 31.52 -31.81 -30.30
C VAL A 80 31.13 -32.51 -31.60
N GLU A 81 30.26 -31.87 -32.34
CA GLU A 81 29.87 -32.28 -33.69
C GLU A 81 30.96 -31.94 -34.70
N VAL A 82 31.36 -32.93 -35.51
CA VAL A 82 32.39 -32.76 -36.54
C VAL A 82 31.76 -32.12 -37.79
N THR A 83 31.88 -30.80 -37.89
CA THR A 83 31.35 -29.98 -38.99
C THR A 83 32.34 -28.87 -39.38
N ARG A 84 31.94 -27.97 -40.27
CA ARG A 84 32.73 -26.78 -40.61
C ARG A 84 32.68 -25.77 -39.47
N SER A 85 33.81 -25.11 -39.18
CA SER A 85 33.93 -24.02 -38.21
C SER A 85 32.96 -22.87 -38.46
N LYS A 86 32.52 -22.67 -39.71
CA LYS A 86 31.52 -21.67 -40.11
C LYS A 86 30.25 -21.69 -39.26
N VAL A 87 29.84 -22.85 -38.71
CA VAL A 87 28.66 -22.93 -37.84
C VAL A 87 28.77 -22.06 -36.59
N ARG A 88 29.99 -21.69 -36.16
CA ARG A 88 30.26 -20.77 -35.04
C ARG A 88 29.83 -19.32 -35.31
N ARG A 89 29.38 -19.02 -36.53
CA ARG A 89 28.73 -17.74 -36.91
C ARG A 89 27.21 -17.78 -36.85
N GLU A 90 26.63 -18.98 -36.77
CA GLU A 90 25.19 -19.22 -36.96
C GLU A 90 24.54 -19.82 -35.70
N ARG A 91 25.26 -20.68 -34.95
CA ARG A 91 24.73 -21.35 -33.75
C ARG A 91 24.63 -20.40 -32.57
N MET A 92 23.42 -20.25 -32.03
CA MET A 92 23.17 -19.48 -30.81
C MET A 92 23.32 -20.36 -29.56
N GLY A 93 23.73 -19.73 -28.46
CA GLY A 93 23.66 -20.30 -27.12
C GLY A 93 22.52 -19.63 -26.33
N HIS A 94 22.25 -20.09 -25.12
CA HIS A 94 21.36 -19.38 -24.21
C HIS A 94 21.87 -19.44 -22.77
N ILE A 95 21.34 -18.56 -21.92
CA ILE A 95 21.55 -18.56 -20.47
C ILE A 95 20.18 -18.67 -19.82
N GLN A 96 19.97 -19.70 -19.00
CA GLN A 96 18.76 -19.82 -18.18
C GLN A 96 18.89 -18.92 -16.96
N LEU A 97 18.09 -17.85 -16.91
CA LEU A 97 18.11 -16.91 -15.81
C LEU A 97 17.41 -17.51 -14.59
N ALA A 98 17.99 -17.29 -13.41
CA ALA A 98 17.44 -17.73 -12.12
C ALA A 98 16.22 -16.91 -11.70
N SER A 99 16.16 -15.64 -12.13
CA SER A 99 15.02 -14.76 -11.95
C SER A 99 14.69 -14.11 -13.30
N PRO A 100 13.41 -13.93 -13.65
CA PRO A 100 13.02 -13.18 -14.84
C PRO A 100 13.56 -11.75 -14.80
N VAL A 101 13.91 -11.22 -15.97
CA VAL A 101 14.52 -9.89 -16.16
C VAL A 101 13.74 -9.13 -17.23
N SER A 102 13.41 -7.87 -16.99
CA SER A 102 12.72 -7.05 -17.98
C SER A 102 13.66 -6.62 -19.10
N HIS A 103 13.20 -6.64 -20.34
CA HIS A 103 14.03 -6.15 -21.45
C HIS A 103 13.99 -4.61 -21.53
N ILE A 104 15.16 -3.96 -21.44
CA ILE A 104 15.30 -2.50 -21.26
C ILE A 104 14.59 -1.64 -22.29
N TRP A 105 14.49 -2.09 -23.55
CA TRP A 105 13.79 -1.35 -24.59
C TRP A 105 12.29 -1.14 -24.30
N TYR A 106 11.63 -2.05 -23.59
CA TYR A 106 10.18 -1.97 -23.39
C TYR A 106 9.79 -1.16 -22.15
N PHE A 107 10.65 -1.07 -21.13
CA PHE A 107 10.37 -0.22 -19.96
C PHE A 107 10.99 1.18 -20.08
N LYS A 108 12.22 1.33 -20.60
CA LYS A 108 12.91 2.62 -20.79
C LYS A 108 12.75 3.21 -22.20
N GLY A 109 11.95 2.57 -23.06
CA GLY A 109 11.45 3.17 -24.30
C GLY A 109 10.65 4.44 -24.01
N THR A 110 10.76 5.45 -24.85
CA THR A 110 9.88 6.62 -24.82
C THR A 110 8.88 6.52 -25.99
N PRO A 111 7.59 6.24 -25.74
CA PRO A 111 6.96 5.94 -24.46
C PRO A 111 7.18 4.49 -23.98
N SER A 112 7.07 4.27 -22.67
CA SER A 112 7.27 2.95 -22.04
C SER A 112 6.13 2.02 -22.43
N ARG A 113 6.43 0.90 -23.08
CA ARG A 113 5.42 -0.08 -23.51
C ARG A 113 4.83 -0.80 -22.31
N LEU A 114 5.68 -1.22 -21.37
CA LEU A 114 5.25 -1.82 -20.10
C LEU A 114 4.48 -0.83 -19.23
N GLY A 115 4.92 0.44 -19.16
CA GLY A 115 4.20 1.47 -18.40
C GLY A 115 2.82 1.76 -18.97
N ILE A 116 2.69 1.83 -20.31
CA ILE A 116 1.39 1.99 -20.96
C ILE A 116 0.49 0.77 -20.72
N LEU A 117 1.04 -0.45 -20.82
CA LEU A 117 0.26 -1.68 -20.66
C LEU A 117 -0.37 -1.78 -19.25
N LEU A 118 0.43 -1.52 -18.22
CA LEU A 118 0.04 -1.62 -16.82
C LEU A 118 -0.62 -0.35 -16.26
N ASP A 119 -0.69 0.72 -17.06
CA ASP A 119 -1.16 2.04 -16.64
C ASP A 119 -0.32 2.75 -15.56
N ILE A 120 0.92 2.27 -15.33
CA ILE A 120 1.85 2.76 -14.30
C ILE A 120 2.80 3.81 -14.87
N SER A 121 3.18 4.79 -14.04
CA SER A 121 4.17 5.80 -14.42
C SER A 121 5.56 5.17 -14.68
N PRO A 122 6.34 5.65 -15.66
CA PRO A 122 7.66 5.09 -15.94
C PRO A 122 8.63 5.13 -14.75
N ARG A 123 8.48 6.13 -13.85
CA ARG A 123 9.28 6.25 -12.62
C ARG A 123 8.93 5.15 -11.61
N ASN A 124 7.64 4.88 -11.40
CA ASN A 124 7.21 3.84 -10.49
C ASN A 124 7.55 2.46 -11.03
N LEU A 125 7.38 2.23 -12.35
CA LEU A 125 7.80 0.99 -12.99
C LEU A 125 9.31 0.74 -12.82
N GLU A 126 10.14 1.78 -12.97
CA GLU A 126 11.58 1.67 -12.69
C GLU A 126 11.83 1.28 -11.22
N ARG A 127 11.17 1.93 -10.25
CA ARG A 127 11.32 1.57 -8.83
C ARG A 127 10.90 0.13 -8.53
N ILE A 128 9.84 -0.38 -9.17
CA ILE A 128 9.43 -1.80 -9.03
C ILE A 128 10.49 -2.73 -9.59
N LEU A 129 10.94 -2.50 -10.83
CA LEU A 129 11.89 -3.37 -11.54
C LEU A 129 13.26 -3.45 -10.85
N TYR A 130 13.68 -2.38 -10.17
CA TYR A 130 14.95 -2.33 -9.43
C TYR A 130 14.79 -2.47 -7.91
N PHE A 131 13.72 -3.14 -7.46
CA PHE A 131 13.53 -3.58 -6.07
C PHE A 131 13.47 -2.44 -5.03
N ALA A 132 12.87 -1.30 -5.40
CA ALA A 132 12.69 -0.14 -4.51
C ALA A 132 11.22 0.14 -4.13
N LEU A 133 10.25 -0.45 -4.84
CA LEU A 133 8.82 -0.40 -4.52
C LEU A 133 8.20 -1.77 -4.76
N TYR A 134 7.16 -2.09 -3.99
CA TYR A 134 6.32 -3.25 -4.21
C TYR A 134 5.16 -2.92 -5.14
N ILE A 135 4.63 -3.94 -5.81
CA ILE A 135 3.40 -3.87 -6.58
C ILE A 135 2.46 -4.99 -6.12
N VAL A 136 1.18 -4.65 -5.90
CA VAL A 136 0.14 -5.64 -5.59
C VAL A 136 -0.13 -6.47 -6.85
N THR A 137 0.17 -7.76 -6.80
CA THR A 137 0.01 -8.69 -7.93
C THR A 137 -1.41 -9.24 -8.00
N ASN A 138 -1.98 -9.61 -6.86
CA ASN A 138 -3.33 -10.15 -6.76
C ASN A 138 -3.99 -9.73 -5.45
N VAL A 139 -5.29 -9.47 -5.50
CA VAL A 139 -6.14 -9.28 -4.32
C VAL A 139 -7.17 -10.40 -4.33
N ASP A 140 -7.29 -11.14 -3.24
CA ASP A 140 -8.31 -12.17 -3.09
C ASP A 140 -9.62 -11.50 -2.69
N GLU A 141 -10.56 -11.42 -3.63
CA GLU A 141 -11.87 -10.79 -3.42
C GLU A 141 -12.74 -11.56 -2.40
N GLU A 142 -12.55 -12.86 -2.23
CA GLU A 142 -13.29 -13.65 -1.23
C GLU A 142 -12.74 -13.40 0.17
N ALA A 143 -11.41 -13.37 0.31
CA ALA A 143 -10.77 -12.97 1.57
C ALA A 143 -11.14 -11.52 1.93
N ARG A 144 -11.20 -10.62 0.94
CA ARG A 144 -11.61 -9.23 1.12
C ARG A 144 -13.04 -9.09 1.63
N LYS A 145 -14.00 -9.79 1.03
CA LYS A 145 -15.39 -9.79 1.50
C LYS A 145 -15.52 -10.30 2.93
N ARG A 146 -14.82 -11.38 3.28
CA ARG A 146 -14.81 -11.92 4.65
C ARG A 146 -14.23 -10.93 5.66
N ALA A 147 -13.12 -10.27 5.32
CA ALA A 147 -12.50 -9.26 6.17
C ALA A 147 -13.42 -8.03 6.36
N LEU A 148 -14.10 -7.59 5.29
CA LEU A 148 -15.06 -6.51 5.37
C LEU A 148 -16.24 -6.87 6.28
N LEU A 149 -16.83 -8.06 6.09
CA LEU A 149 -17.93 -8.57 6.92
C LEU A 149 -17.54 -8.63 8.40
N ALA A 150 -16.36 -9.17 8.72
CA ALA A 150 -15.87 -9.22 10.10
C ALA A 150 -15.75 -7.83 10.75
N LEU A 151 -15.32 -6.81 9.98
CA LEU A 151 -15.27 -5.43 10.46
C LEU A 151 -16.66 -4.83 10.64
N GLU A 152 -17.65 -5.20 9.82
CA GLU A 152 -19.05 -4.76 10.01
C GLU A 152 -19.64 -5.36 11.28
N ASP A 153 -19.42 -6.65 11.52
CA ASP A 153 -19.87 -7.36 12.73
C ASP A 153 -19.23 -6.77 13.98
N GLU A 154 -17.94 -6.44 13.94
CA GLU A 154 -17.24 -5.80 15.05
C GLU A 154 -17.76 -4.38 15.31
N ALA A 155 -18.07 -3.61 14.27
CA ALA A 155 -18.70 -2.29 14.41
C ALA A 155 -20.10 -2.39 15.03
N ALA A 156 -20.89 -3.38 14.63
CA ALA A 156 -22.23 -3.63 15.16
C ALA A 156 -22.17 -4.07 16.63
N GLY A 157 -21.29 -5.03 16.96
CA GLY A 157 -21.14 -5.55 18.32
C GLY A 157 -20.63 -4.50 19.32
N ARG A 158 -19.68 -3.65 18.93
CA ARG A 158 -19.20 -2.54 19.79
C ARG A 158 -20.25 -1.44 19.95
N GLY A 159 -21.00 -1.15 18.88
CA GLY A 159 -22.12 -0.20 18.94
C GLY A 159 -23.24 -0.67 19.88
N GLY A 160 -23.57 -1.97 19.85
CA GLY A 160 -24.58 -2.58 20.74
C GLY A 160 -24.17 -2.50 22.21
N LYS A 161 -22.95 -2.94 22.55
CA LYS A 161 -22.44 -2.92 23.93
C LYS A 161 -22.39 -1.52 24.55
N ALA A 162 -22.01 -0.51 23.77
CA ALA A 162 -22.00 0.87 24.24
C ALA A 162 -23.42 1.40 24.48
N GLY A 163 -24.39 0.99 23.66
CA GLY A 163 -25.81 1.33 23.86
C GLY A 163 -26.42 0.65 25.08
N GLU A 164 -26.14 -0.65 25.27
CA GLU A 164 -26.60 -1.41 26.44
C GLU A 164 -26.03 -0.87 27.74
N ALA A 165 -24.72 -0.58 27.79
CA ALA A 165 -24.09 0.00 28.98
C ALA A 165 -24.66 1.37 29.35
N LEU A 166 -25.00 2.20 28.35
CA LEU A 166 -25.62 3.51 28.58
C LEU A 166 -27.03 3.37 29.17
N ALA A 167 -27.81 2.42 28.66
CA ALA A 167 -29.16 2.14 29.14
C ALA A 167 -29.16 1.61 30.58
N GLU A 168 -28.27 0.66 30.91
CA GLU A 168 -28.14 0.14 32.29
C GLU A 168 -27.77 1.22 33.30
N LEU A 169 -26.91 2.17 32.89
CA LEU A 169 -26.44 3.24 33.76
C LEU A 169 -27.50 4.32 33.97
N GLU A 170 -28.27 4.63 32.92
CA GLU A 170 -29.43 5.51 32.98
C GLU A 170 -30.52 4.96 33.90
N ASP A 171 -30.80 3.66 33.82
CA ASP A 171 -31.76 2.99 34.70
C ASP A 171 -31.29 2.96 36.16
N ARG A 172 -30.01 2.71 36.40
CA ARG A 172 -29.42 2.71 37.75
C ARG A 172 -29.53 4.09 38.40
N LEU A 173 -29.11 5.16 37.72
CA LEU A 173 -29.15 6.52 38.26
C LEU A 173 -30.59 7.01 38.50
N LYS A 174 -31.52 6.71 37.59
CA LYS A 174 -32.95 7.01 37.81
C LYS A 174 -33.52 6.30 39.03
N SER A 175 -33.09 5.07 39.29
CA SER A 175 -33.52 4.32 40.49
C SER A 175 -33.00 4.95 41.79
N GLU A 176 -31.76 5.44 41.80
CA GLU A 176 -31.18 6.15 42.95
C GLU A 176 -31.87 7.50 43.21
N VAL A 177 -32.22 8.23 42.15
CA VAL A 177 -33.02 9.47 42.25
C VAL A 177 -34.38 9.20 42.86
N ASN A 178 -35.09 8.20 42.37
CA ASN A 178 -36.43 7.89 42.89
C ASN A 178 -36.36 7.49 44.36
N LYS A 179 -35.36 6.69 44.75
CA LYS A 179 -35.16 6.29 46.15
C LYS A 179 -34.86 7.48 47.06
N THR A 180 -33.91 8.34 46.68
CA THR A 180 -33.53 9.53 47.48
C THR A 180 -34.66 10.57 47.53
N LYS A 181 -35.43 10.72 46.45
CA LYS A 181 -36.64 11.54 46.40
C LYS A 181 -37.72 11.03 47.34
N ASP A 182 -37.92 9.72 47.40
CA ASP A 182 -38.88 9.10 48.31
C ASP A 182 -38.42 9.25 49.78
N GLU A 183 -37.14 9.06 50.07
CA GLU A 183 -36.56 9.32 51.40
C GLU A 183 -36.76 10.78 51.85
N LEU A 184 -36.47 11.77 50.98
CA LEU A 184 -36.67 13.19 51.27
C LEU A 184 -38.15 13.57 51.46
N LYS A 185 -39.06 12.97 50.69
CA LYS A 185 -40.51 13.15 50.88
C LYS A 185 -41.00 12.54 52.18
N THR A 186 -40.50 11.36 52.57
CA THR A 186 -40.84 10.76 53.86
C THR A 186 -40.34 11.59 55.04
N ALA A 187 -39.13 12.16 54.93
CA ALA A 187 -38.61 13.09 55.93
C ALA A 187 -39.44 14.37 56.02
N LEU A 188 -39.85 14.95 54.89
CA LEU A 188 -40.72 16.12 54.84
C LEU A 188 -42.11 15.85 55.45
N ALA A 189 -42.67 14.66 55.20
CA ALA A 189 -43.94 14.27 55.80
C ALA A 189 -43.84 14.12 57.33
N ALA A 190 -42.70 13.61 57.83
CA ALA A 190 -42.44 13.51 59.26
C ALA A 190 -42.27 14.89 59.91
N THR A 191 -41.49 15.80 59.32
CA THR A 191 -41.34 17.18 59.84
C THR A 191 -42.65 17.97 59.77
N LYS A 192 -43.48 17.75 58.74
CA LYS A 192 -44.83 18.33 58.70
C LYS A 192 -45.73 17.83 59.83
N ALA A 193 -45.73 16.52 60.08
CA ALA A 193 -46.50 15.95 61.19
C ALA A 193 -46.02 16.50 62.55
N ASP A 194 -44.71 16.66 62.73
CA ASP A 194 -44.14 17.28 63.93
C ASP A 194 -44.56 18.75 64.08
N LEU A 195 -44.52 19.54 63.00
CA LEU A 195 -44.95 20.95 63.00
C LEU A 195 -46.47 21.10 63.23
N GLU A 196 -47.29 20.19 62.69
CA GLU A 196 -48.73 20.15 62.96
C GLU A 196 -49.01 19.82 64.43
N SER A 197 -48.28 18.86 65.01
CA SER A 197 -48.40 18.54 66.43
C SER A 197 -47.97 19.69 67.34
N GLN A 198 -46.90 20.41 66.98
CA GLN A 198 -46.49 21.64 67.67
C GLN A 198 -47.52 22.75 67.53
N ARG A 199 -48.20 22.85 66.37
CA ARG A 199 -49.29 23.81 66.16
C ARG A 199 -50.46 23.50 67.09
N THR A 200 -50.89 22.24 67.18
CA THR A 200 -52.02 21.86 68.05
C THR A 200 -51.69 22.14 69.51
N VAL A 201 -50.52 21.70 69.99
CA VAL A 201 -50.08 21.93 71.38
C VAL A 201 -49.99 23.42 71.71
N ARG A 202 -49.34 24.23 70.89
CA ARG A 202 -49.22 25.68 71.14
C ARG A 202 -50.56 26.41 71.05
N THR A 203 -51.46 26.02 70.15
CA THR A 203 -52.81 26.60 70.11
C THR A 203 -53.64 26.19 71.32
N GLU A 204 -53.49 24.97 71.82
CA GLU A 204 -54.13 24.50 73.05
C GLU A 204 -53.58 25.22 74.29
N GLU A 205 -52.27 25.48 74.37
CA GLU A 205 -51.65 26.29 75.43
C GLU A 205 -52.20 27.73 75.44
N VAL A 206 -52.36 28.34 74.27
CA VAL A 206 -52.94 29.70 74.14
C VAL A 206 -54.43 29.71 74.51
N VAL A 207 -55.19 28.68 74.14
CA VAL A 207 -56.62 28.56 74.48
C VAL A 207 -56.84 28.26 75.96
N THR A 208 -56.04 27.39 76.58
CA THR A 208 -56.10 27.08 78.01
C THR A 208 -55.69 28.29 78.87
N ALA A 209 -54.66 29.04 78.44
CA ALA A 209 -54.31 30.31 79.05
C ALA A 209 -55.43 31.36 78.89
N ALA A 210 -56.09 31.41 77.73
CA ALA A 210 -57.23 32.30 77.50
C ALA A 210 -58.44 31.95 78.38
N GLN A 211 -58.75 30.66 78.54
CA GLN A 211 -59.83 30.19 79.42
C GLN A 211 -59.54 30.47 80.91
N ALA A 212 -58.29 30.37 81.35
CA ALA A 212 -57.89 30.70 82.72
C ALA A 212 -58.08 32.20 83.02
N VAL A 213 -57.72 33.07 82.07
CA VAL A 213 -57.91 34.53 82.21
C VAL A 213 -59.38 34.92 82.04
N GLU A 214 -60.14 34.25 81.16
CA GLU A 214 -61.60 34.42 81.07
C GLU A 214 -62.33 33.98 82.34
N ALA A 215 -61.89 32.90 83.00
CA ALA A 215 -62.45 32.45 84.29
C ALA A 215 -62.17 33.47 85.41
N GLN A 216 -60.96 34.03 85.46
CA GLN A 216 -60.61 35.12 86.38
C GLN A 216 -61.44 36.38 86.12
N LEU A 217 -61.68 36.72 84.85
CA LEU A 217 -62.55 37.85 84.45
C LEU A 217 -64.04 37.56 84.70
N ALA A 218 -64.48 36.31 84.69
CA ALA A 218 -65.86 35.90 84.92
C ALA A 218 -66.25 35.85 86.41
N ASP A 219 -65.29 35.64 87.32
CA ASP A 219 -65.48 35.82 88.76
C ASP A 219 -65.56 37.32 89.14
N LEU A 220 -64.91 38.20 88.37
CA LEU A 220 -64.97 39.66 88.49
C LEU A 220 -66.20 40.26 87.79
N LYS A 221 -67.42 40.00 88.30
CA LYS A 221 -68.65 40.50 87.65
C LYS A 221 -68.94 42.00 87.84
N THR A 222 -68.39 42.66 88.87
CA THR A 222 -68.53 44.13 89.12
C THR A 222 -67.53 44.66 90.20
N GLY A 223 -66.37 44.03 90.39
CA GLY A 223 -65.34 44.44 91.37
C GLY A 223 -64.05 44.95 90.71
N GLU A 224 -63.29 45.79 91.42
CA GLU A 224 -61.95 46.25 91.00
C GLU A 224 -60.92 45.13 91.22
N ALA A 225 -59.99 44.96 90.27
CA ALA A 225 -58.93 43.95 90.37
C ALA A 225 -57.83 44.41 91.36
N GLU A 226 -57.52 43.61 92.37
CA GLU A 226 -56.43 43.89 93.35
C GLU A 226 -55.03 43.73 92.71
N ASP A 227 -54.87 42.83 91.74
CA ASP A 227 -53.61 42.56 91.05
C ASP A 227 -53.74 42.72 89.52
N THR A 228 -52.62 43.04 88.86
CA THR A 228 -52.56 43.21 87.41
C THR A 228 -52.77 41.86 86.73
N ILE A 229 -53.86 41.71 85.96
CA ILE A 229 -54.15 40.49 85.21
C ILE A 229 -53.40 40.55 83.88
N VAL A 230 -52.43 39.67 83.71
CA VAL A 230 -51.55 39.60 82.54
C VAL A 230 -51.87 38.34 81.75
N PHE A 231 -51.94 38.44 80.42
CA PHE A 231 -51.99 37.26 79.57
C PHE A 231 -50.61 36.61 79.52
N ALA A 232 -50.41 35.53 80.28
CA ALA A 232 -49.11 34.89 80.50
C ALA A 232 -48.31 34.55 79.21
N PRO A 233 -48.92 34.17 78.07
CA PRO A 233 -48.18 33.89 76.84
C PRO A 233 -47.54 35.11 76.15
N THR A 234 -48.13 36.31 76.26
CA THR A 234 -47.61 37.53 75.61
C THR A 234 -47.03 38.55 76.60
N GLY A 235 -47.35 38.41 77.90
CA GLY A 235 -46.97 39.39 78.92
C GLY A 235 -47.77 40.70 78.85
N GLU A 236 -48.81 40.77 78.01
CA GLU A 236 -49.62 41.96 77.84
C GLU A 236 -50.67 42.09 78.95
N VAL A 237 -50.83 43.31 79.46
CA VAL A 237 -51.74 43.64 80.57
C VAL A 237 -53.18 43.71 80.05
N VAL A 238 -54.03 42.82 80.54
CA VAL A 238 -55.46 42.76 80.18
C VAL A 238 -56.28 43.69 81.08
N VAL A 239 -55.91 43.79 82.37
CA VAL A 239 -56.47 44.74 83.35
C VAL A 239 -55.36 45.18 84.32
N ALA A 240 -55.13 46.49 84.45
CA ALA A 240 -54.21 47.05 85.45
C ALA A 240 -54.85 47.08 86.85
N ALA A 241 -54.05 47.03 87.92
CA ALA A 241 -54.55 47.09 89.30
C ALA A 241 -55.50 48.30 89.51
N GLY A 242 -56.74 48.04 89.95
CA GLY A 242 -57.83 49.01 90.09
C GLY A 242 -58.75 49.18 88.86
N GLY A 243 -58.56 48.41 87.78
CA GLY A 243 -59.40 48.46 86.59
C GLY A 243 -60.72 47.68 86.73
N LYS A 244 -61.80 48.16 86.09
CA LYS A 244 -63.12 47.49 86.09
C LYS A 244 -63.18 46.35 85.06
N GLY A 245 -63.49 45.14 85.52
CA GLY A 245 -63.80 43.98 84.68
C GLY A 245 -65.17 44.14 84.01
N GLY A 246 -65.21 44.10 82.68
CA GLY A 246 -66.44 44.25 81.89
C GLY A 246 -66.24 43.80 80.44
N LYS A 247 -67.26 44.03 79.59
CA LYS A 247 -67.26 43.65 78.16
C LYS A 247 -66.03 44.14 77.38
N ASP A 248 -65.42 45.24 77.82
CA ASP A 248 -64.21 45.80 77.19
C ASP A 248 -62.94 45.00 77.52
N ALA A 249 -62.82 44.46 78.74
CA ALA A 249 -61.69 43.61 79.14
C ALA A 249 -61.73 42.24 78.44
N THR A 250 -62.93 41.70 78.23
CA THR A 250 -63.12 40.45 77.44
C THR A 250 -62.91 40.67 75.94
N ALA A 251 -63.23 41.85 75.41
CA ALA A 251 -62.90 42.21 74.02
C ALA A 251 -61.39 42.45 73.81
N ALA A 252 -60.72 43.08 74.78
CA ALA A 252 -59.26 43.24 74.77
C ALA A 252 -58.53 41.88 74.82
N LEU A 253 -58.96 40.98 75.72
CA LEU A 253 -58.43 39.62 75.79
C LEU A 253 -58.64 38.87 74.47
N ARG A 254 -59.83 38.91 73.88
CA ARG A 254 -60.10 38.24 72.60
C ARG A 254 -59.23 38.76 71.45
N LYS A 255 -58.93 40.06 71.43
CA LYS A 255 -58.05 40.68 70.42
C LYS A 255 -56.59 40.28 70.61
N ILE A 256 -56.12 40.18 71.85
CA ILE A 256 -54.77 39.72 72.19
C ILE A 256 -54.62 38.23 71.86
N VAL A 257 -55.61 37.41 72.23
CA VAL A 257 -55.64 35.97 71.92
C VAL A 257 -55.71 35.74 70.41
N SER A 258 -56.55 36.48 69.66
CA SER A 258 -56.60 36.35 68.20
C SER A 258 -55.27 36.73 67.54
N ALA A 259 -54.64 37.83 67.98
CA ALA A 259 -53.35 38.27 67.45
C ALA A 259 -52.23 37.26 67.73
N GLU A 260 -52.19 36.66 68.92
CA GLU A 260 -51.16 35.68 69.28
C GLU A 260 -51.39 34.33 68.58
N THR A 261 -52.65 33.88 68.43
CA THR A 261 -52.96 32.69 67.62
C THR A 261 -52.61 32.90 66.14
N GLU A 262 -52.83 34.08 65.58
CA GLU A 262 -52.40 34.44 64.22
C GLU A 262 -50.87 34.50 64.09
N ARG A 263 -50.17 34.99 65.11
CA ARG A 263 -48.69 35.01 65.15
C ARG A 263 -48.10 33.60 65.17
N VAL A 264 -48.59 32.74 66.05
CA VAL A 264 -48.13 31.34 66.18
C VAL A 264 -48.45 30.53 64.92
N THR A 265 -49.64 30.73 64.33
CA THR A 265 -50.01 30.04 63.08
C THR A 265 -49.21 30.53 61.88
N SER A 266 -48.93 31.84 61.77
CA SER A 266 -48.12 32.39 60.67
C SER A 266 -46.64 32.00 60.78
N GLU A 267 -46.06 31.97 61.98
CA GLU A 267 -44.68 31.52 62.21
C GLU A 267 -44.49 30.04 61.83
N LEU A 268 -45.43 29.17 62.24
CA LEU A 268 -45.37 27.74 61.91
C LEU A 268 -45.67 27.47 60.43
N GLN A 269 -46.58 28.22 59.80
CA GLN A 269 -46.82 28.14 58.35
C GLN A 269 -45.64 28.65 57.51
N GLN A 270 -44.91 29.65 57.99
CA GLN A 270 -43.67 30.09 57.35
C GLN A 270 -42.60 29.02 57.44
N ARG A 271 -42.40 28.41 58.61
CA ARG A 271 -41.48 27.28 58.79
C ARG A 271 -41.82 26.08 57.92
N GLU A 272 -43.10 25.75 57.77
CA GLU A 272 -43.55 24.67 56.89
C GLU A 272 -43.17 24.95 55.43
N LYS A 273 -43.42 26.17 54.94
CA LYS A 273 -43.05 26.59 53.58
C LYS A 273 -41.54 26.67 53.35
N ASP A 274 -40.77 27.04 54.37
CA ASP A 274 -39.31 27.12 54.28
C ASP A 274 -38.69 25.71 54.22
N GLU A 275 -39.20 24.76 55.01
CA GLU A 275 -38.81 23.34 54.92
C GLU A 275 -39.22 22.69 53.59
N GLU A 276 -40.43 22.99 53.07
CA GLU A 276 -40.85 22.57 51.74
C GLU A 276 -39.91 23.07 50.64
N ARG A 277 -39.57 24.37 50.66
CA ARG A 277 -38.64 24.97 49.70
C ARG A 277 -37.24 24.37 49.81
N ALA A 278 -36.75 24.13 51.03
CA ALA A 278 -35.45 23.52 51.24
C ALA A 278 -35.38 22.08 50.70
N VAL A 279 -36.46 21.30 50.84
CA VAL A 279 -36.54 19.94 50.28
C VAL A 279 -36.70 19.97 48.77
N GLU A 280 -37.53 20.86 48.20
CA GLU A 280 -37.63 21.04 46.75
C GLU A 280 -36.30 21.46 46.12
N GLN A 281 -35.58 22.38 46.76
CA GLN A 281 -34.26 22.83 46.30
C GLN A 281 -33.23 21.69 46.34
N LYS A 282 -33.21 20.88 47.41
CA LYS A 282 -32.37 19.67 47.48
C LYS A 282 -32.70 18.66 46.38
N ILE A 283 -33.99 18.43 46.08
CA ILE A 283 -34.42 17.53 45.00
C ILE A 283 -33.99 18.08 43.62
N ALA A 284 -34.10 19.39 43.41
CA ALA A 284 -33.67 20.05 42.19
C ALA A 284 -32.15 19.96 41.99
N ASP A 285 -31.36 20.21 43.04
CA ASP A 285 -29.90 20.12 43.02
C ASP A 285 -29.41 18.69 42.76
N LEU A 286 -30.04 17.68 43.39
CA LEU A 286 -29.78 16.26 43.14
C LEU A 286 -30.09 15.85 41.69
N SER A 287 -31.22 16.32 41.17
CA SER A 287 -31.64 16.02 39.80
C SER A 287 -30.69 16.66 38.77
N ALA A 288 -30.29 17.91 39.00
CA ALA A 288 -29.35 18.64 38.14
C ALA A 288 -27.94 18.01 38.16
N GLY A 289 -27.44 17.64 39.34
CA GLY A 289 -26.13 16.97 39.46
C GLY A 289 -26.09 15.62 38.73
N ILE A 290 -27.18 14.86 38.79
CA ILE A 290 -27.26 13.57 38.09
C ILE A 290 -27.43 13.75 36.58
N GLU A 291 -28.22 14.72 36.13
CA GLU A 291 -28.28 15.11 34.71
C GLU A 291 -26.90 15.52 34.17
N GLU A 292 -26.11 16.24 34.96
CA GLU A 292 -24.73 16.59 34.61
C GLU A 292 -23.82 15.36 34.52
N THR A 293 -23.90 14.41 35.47
CA THR A 293 -23.15 13.15 35.40
C THR A 293 -23.55 12.29 34.20
N LEU A 294 -24.86 12.16 33.92
CA LEU A 294 -25.38 11.46 32.74
C LEU A 294 -24.89 12.10 31.45
N ARG A 295 -24.86 13.43 31.39
CA ARG A 295 -24.35 14.17 30.24
C ARG A 295 -22.87 13.91 30.03
N ASN A 296 -22.06 13.97 31.07
CA ASN A 296 -20.62 13.72 31.02
C ASN A 296 -20.30 12.28 30.62
N GLU A 297 -20.97 11.29 31.20
CA GLU A 297 -20.79 9.88 30.84
C GLU A 297 -21.27 9.58 29.42
N ARG A 298 -22.39 10.16 28.99
CA ARG A 298 -22.88 10.04 27.62
C ARG A 298 -21.90 10.64 26.61
N GLU A 299 -21.28 11.77 26.94
CA GLU A 299 -20.26 12.38 26.08
C GLU A 299 -19.00 11.52 26.01
N GLN A 300 -18.56 10.92 27.13
CA GLN A 300 -17.43 9.97 27.16
C GLN A 300 -17.71 8.69 26.36
N LEU A 301 -18.86 8.04 26.60
CA LEU A 301 -19.24 6.78 25.94
C LEU A 301 -19.54 7.01 24.45
N SER A 302 -20.22 8.10 24.10
CA SER A 302 -20.44 8.48 22.71
C SER A 302 -19.13 8.83 22.01
N GLY A 303 -18.22 9.54 22.69
CA GLY A 303 -16.89 9.87 22.17
C GLY A 303 -16.04 8.63 21.91
N GLY A 304 -15.99 7.68 22.86
CA GLY A 304 -15.29 6.41 22.71
C GLY A 304 -15.89 5.52 21.62
N ALA A 305 -17.22 5.43 21.54
CA ALA A 305 -17.91 4.69 20.48
C ALA A 305 -17.68 5.32 19.10
N GLN A 306 -17.66 6.65 19.01
CA GLN A 306 -17.40 7.37 17.76
C GLN A 306 -15.94 7.18 17.32
N ALA A 307 -14.97 7.29 18.24
CA ALA A 307 -13.56 7.04 17.96
C ALA A 307 -13.32 5.60 17.47
N ALA A 308 -13.96 4.60 18.10
CA ALA A 308 -13.88 3.21 17.67
C ALA A 308 -14.54 2.99 16.29
N LYS A 309 -15.68 3.63 16.01
CA LYS A 309 -16.32 3.61 14.68
C LYS A 309 -15.43 4.25 13.61
N ASP A 310 -14.80 5.38 13.93
CA ASP A 310 -13.90 6.07 13.02
C ASP A 310 -12.63 5.24 12.73
N GLU A 311 -12.13 4.49 13.71
CA GLU A 311 -11.03 3.54 13.53
C GLU A 311 -11.43 2.37 12.62
N ILE A 312 -12.59 1.75 12.84
CA ILE A 312 -13.09 0.68 11.98
C ILE A 312 -13.36 1.19 10.55
N LYS A 313 -13.87 2.42 10.42
CA LYS A 313 -14.06 3.05 9.12
C LYS A 313 -12.73 3.25 8.39
N LYS A 314 -11.68 3.71 9.08
CA LYS A 314 -10.34 3.80 8.49
C LYS A 314 -9.83 2.44 8.01
N LEU A 315 -9.99 1.39 8.83
CA LEU A 315 -9.59 0.02 8.45
C LEU A 315 -10.36 -0.49 7.22
N ARG A 316 -11.66 -0.18 7.13
CA ARG A 316 -12.49 -0.47 5.96
C ARG A 316 -11.98 0.26 4.71
N ASP A 317 -11.78 1.57 4.82
CA ASP A 317 -11.31 2.41 3.71
C ASP A 317 -9.94 1.93 3.21
N GLU A 318 -9.06 1.47 4.11
CA GLU A 318 -7.77 0.89 3.76
C GLU A 318 -7.90 -0.42 2.97
N ILE A 319 -8.72 -1.37 3.43
CA ILE A 319 -9.01 -2.62 2.68
C ILE A 319 -9.67 -2.31 1.34
N GLU A 320 -10.53 -1.28 1.29
CA GLU A 320 -11.18 -0.89 0.05
C GLU A 320 -10.25 -0.23 -0.97
N SER A 321 -9.27 0.51 -0.46
CA SER A 321 -8.28 1.21 -1.28
C SER A 321 -7.35 0.25 -2.04
N LEU A 322 -7.15 -0.97 -1.52
CA LEU A 322 -6.28 -1.98 -2.11
C LEU A 322 -6.79 -2.41 -3.48
N LYS A 323 -6.01 -2.09 -4.51
CA LYS A 323 -6.29 -2.46 -5.90
C LYS A 323 -5.11 -3.22 -6.51
N PRO A 324 -5.36 -4.17 -7.42
CA PRO A 324 -4.30 -4.76 -8.24
C PRO A 324 -3.51 -3.66 -8.98
N MET A 325 -2.20 -3.87 -9.16
CA MET A 325 -1.27 -2.92 -9.80
C MET A 325 -1.00 -1.62 -9.00
N GLN A 326 -1.51 -1.48 -7.78
CA GLN A 326 -1.13 -0.41 -6.87
C GLN A 326 0.31 -0.60 -6.39
N THR A 327 1.05 0.49 -6.29
CA THR A 327 2.41 0.49 -5.74
C THR A 327 2.39 0.76 -4.24
N LEU A 328 3.15 -0.01 -3.49
CA LEU A 328 3.28 0.11 -2.03
C LEU A 328 4.72 0.38 -1.62
N GLY A 329 4.91 1.23 -0.60
CA GLY A 329 6.17 1.39 0.11
C GLY A 329 6.46 0.19 1.03
N GLU A 330 7.69 0.10 1.55
CA GLU A 330 8.08 -1.00 2.45
C GLU A 330 7.38 -0.92 3.81
N LEU A 331 7.29 0.27 4.40
CA LEU A 331 6.57 0.50 5.66
C LEU A 331 5.07 0.24 5.51
N GLU A 332 4.49 0.70 4.40
CA GLU A 332 3.07 0.50 4.08
C GLU A 332 2.77 -1.00 3.90
N LEU A 333 3.59 -1.72 3.14
CA LEU A 333 3.41 -3.16 2.96
C LEU A 333 3.51 -3.90 4.28
N ARG A 334 4.54 -3.62 5.09
CA ARG A 334 4.72 -4.28 6.39
C ARG A 334 3.54 -4.00 7.32
N GLY A 335 3.07 -2.76 7.40
CA GLY A 335 1.90 -2.41 8.21
C GLY A 335 0.61 -3.07 7.71
N LEU A 336 0.45 -3.26 6.40
CA LEU A 336 -0.67 -4.01 5.82
C LEU A 336 -0.54 -5.52 6.04
N GLU A 337 0.67 -6.07 6.00
CA GLU A 337 0.93 -7.50 6.26
C GLU A 337 0.78 -7.85 7.75
N GLU A 338 1.18 -6.97 8.65
CA GLU A 338 0.99 -7.13 10.10
C GLU A 338 -0.50 -7.11 10.47
N ARG A 339 -1.29 -6.24 9.84
CA ARG A 339 -2.75 -6.12 10.11
C ARG A 339 -3.60 -7.12 9.33
N HIS A 340 -3.23 -7.45 8.10
CA HIS A 340 -4.06 -8.23 7.16
C HIS A 340 -3.34 -9.41 6.49
N GLY A 341 -2.03 -9.55 6.67
CA GLY A 341 -1.19 -10.53 5.95
C GLY A 341 -1.02 -11.88 6.64
N SER A 342 -1.33 -12.00 7.94
CA SER A 342 -1.23 -13.27 8.67
C SER A 342 -2.07 -13.31 9.95
N GLY A 343 -3.40 -13.24 9.81
CA GLY A 343 -4.32 -13.49 10.92
C GLY A 343 -4.72 -14.97 10.94
N ALA A 344 -4.54 -15.64 12.08
CA ALA A 344 -4.65 -17.09 12.35
C ALA A 344 -5.95 -17.83 11.92
N LYS A 345 -6.86 -17.23 11.15
CA LYS A 345 -8.07 -17.86 10.58
C LYS A 345 -8.45 -17.39 9.17
N GLY A 346 -7.68 -16.52 8.53
CA GLY A 346 -7.96 -15.99 7.18
C GLY A 346 -6.69 -15.91 6.34
N GLY A 347 -6.72 -16.49 5.13
CA GLY A 347 -5.58 -16.46 4.20
C GLY A 347 -5.12 -15.03 3.85
N ARG A 348 -3.96 -14.93 3.18
CA ARG A 348 -3.41 -13.64 2.72
C ARG A 348 -4.43 -12.89 1.87
N LEU A 349 -4.83 -11.70 2.33
CA LEU A 349 -5.79 -10.81 1.64
C LEU A 349 -5.30 -10.39 0.24
N PHE A 350 -3.99 -10.14 0.12
CA PHE A 350 -3.35 -9.74 -1.13
C PHE A 350 -1.94 -10.31 -1.20
N ASN A 351 -1.42 -10.39 -2.42
CA ASN A 351 -0.02 -10.70 -2.68
C ASN A 351 0.65 -9.46 -3.27
N ALA A 352 1.81 -9.10 -2.74
CA ALA A 352 2.65 -8.05 -3.29
C ALA A 352 4.03 -8.62 -3.62
N GLY A 353 4.61 -8.13 -4.72
CA GLY A 353 5.92 -8.57 -5.18
C GLY A 353 6.77 -7.42 -5.70
N MET A 354 8.03 -7.72 -6.01
CA MET A 354 8.99 -6.78 -6.60
C MET A 354 9.60 -7.33 -7.89
N GLY A 355 10.28 -6.45 -8.62
CA GLY A 355 11.10 -6.82 -9.75
C GLY A 355 10.29 -7.23 -10.98
N ALA A 356 10.99 -7.76 -11.98
CA ALA A 356 10.37 -8.23 -13.21
C ALA A 356 9.51 -9.49 -13.01
N GLU A 357 9.69 -10.21 -11.90
CA GLU A 357 8.89 -11.38 -11.55
C GLU A 357 7.43 -11.00 -11.26
N ALA A 358 7.20 -10.02 -10.38
CA ALA A 358 5.87 -9.50 -10.09
C ALA A 358 5.19 -8.90 -11.33
N VAL A 359 5.96 -8.17 -12.16
CA VAL A 359 5.45 -7.61 -13.41
C VAL A 359 5.05 -8.72 -14.39
N ARG A 360 5.81 -9.80 -14.48
CA ARG A 360 5.49 -10.96 -15.32
C ARG A 360 4.23 -11.66 -14.85
N GLU A 361 4.07 -11.85 -13.54
CA GLU A 361 2.89 -12.45 -12.95
C GLU A 361 1.63 -11.67 -13.34
N ILE A 362 1.64 -10.36 -13.14
CA ILE A 362 0.52 -9.47 -13.50
C ILE A 362 0.19 -9.61 -15.00
N ILE A 363 1.20 -9.46 -15.87
CA ILE A 363 0.99 -9.49 -17.32
C ILE A 363 0.48 -10.86 -17.79
N SER A 364 0.94 -11.95 -17.16
CA SER A 364 0.54 -13.31 -17.54
C SER A 364 -0.93 -13.62 -17.26
N ARG A 365 -1.53 -12.93 -16.27
CA ARG A 365 -2.94 -13.06 -15.88
C ARG A 365 -3.87 -12.10 -16.65
N MET A 366 -3.33 -11.13 -17.37
CA MET A 366 -4.13 -10.14 -18.08
C MET A 366 -4.83 -10.74 -19.30
N ASP A 367 -6.16 -10.62 -19.36
CA ASP A 367 -6.92 -10.86 -20.58
C ASP A 367 -6.88 -9.61 -21.49
N LEU A 368 -6.26 -9.76 -22.66
CA LEU A 368 -6.15 -8.70 -23.65
C LEU A 368 -7.48 -8.40 -24.36
N GLU A 369 -8.41 -9.36 -24.42
CA GLU A 369 -9.71 -9.16 -25.04
C GLU A 369 -10.61 -8.31 -24.17
N GLU A 370 -10.76 -8.67 -22.90
CA GLU A 370 -11.52 -7.91 -21.92
C GLU A 370 -10.96 -6.49 -21.78
N LEU A 371 -9.64 -6.34 -21.67
CA LEU A 371 -8.99 -5.03 -21.57
C LEU A 371 -9.19 -4.20 -22.85
N SER A 372 -9.24 -4.83 -24.01
CA SER A 372 -9.54 -4.14 -25.27
C SER A 372 -10.98 -3.62 -25.30
N ARG A 373 -11.95 -4.40 -24.81
CA ARG A 373 -13.37 -3.98 -24.72
C ARG A 373 -13.55 -2.83 -23.73
N SER A 374 -12.95 -2.93 -22.54
CA SER A 374 -13.06 -1.87 -21.52
C SER A 374 -12.44 -0.55 -21.98
N LEU A 375 -11.29 -0.60 -22.67
CA LEU A 375 -10.66 0.60 -23.22
C LEU A 375 -11.44 1.21 -24.38
N HIS A 376 -12.15 0.43 -25.20
CA HIS A 376 -13.04 0.99 -26.22
C HIS A 376 -14.16 1.81 -25.60
N VAL A 377 -14.75 1.33 -24.48
CA VAL A 377 -15.75 2.09 -23.72
C VAL A 377 -15.12 3.35 -23.13
N GLU A 378 -13.96 3.23 -22.48
CA GLU A 378 -13.26 4.39 -21.88
C GLU A 378 -12.90 5.47 -22.90
N VAL A 379 -12.50 5.10 -24.12
CA VAL A 379 -12.18 6.06 -25.19
C VAL A 379 -13.43 6.82 -25.68
N ARG A 380 -14.62 6.22 -25.58
CA ARG A 380 -15.89 6.87 -25.95
C ARG A 380 -16.45 7.74 -24.84
N THR A 381 -16.33 7.32 -23.58
CA THR A 381 -16.90 8.01 -22.42
C THR A 381 -16.01 9.14 -21.90
N SER A 382 -14.68 8.97 -21.94
CA SER A 382 -13.75 9.96 -21.39
C SER A 382 -13.35 11.02 -22.41
N SER A 383 -13.05 12.23 -21.93
CA SER A 383 -12.56 13.36 -22.73
C SER A 383 -11.16 13.81 -22.28
N GLY A 384 -10.52 14.69 -23.06
CA GLY A 384 -9.24 15.31 -22.69
C GLY A 384 -8.05 14.35 -22.57
N GLN A 385 -7.30 14.45 -21.48
CA GLN A 385 -6.06 13.71 -21.25
C GLN A 385 -6.29 12.22 -20.98
N ARG A 386 -7.39 11.87 -20.29
CA ARG A 386 -7.76 10.48 -20.01
C ARG A 386 -8.04 9.71 -21.30
N ARG A 387 -8.79 10.32 -22.23
CA ARG A 387 -9.01 9.78 -23.58
C ARG A 387 -7.70 9.54 -24.34
N LYS A 388 -6.76 10.50 -24.31
CA LYS A 388 -5.44 10.34 -24.96
C LYS A 388 -4.62 9.18 -24.38
N LYS A 389 -4.69 8.94 -23.06
CA LYS A 389 -4.02 7.81 -22.39
C LYS A 389 -4.65 6.49 -22.82
N ALA A 390 -5.99 6.40 -22.78
CA ALA A 390 -6.73 5.23 -23.21
C ALA A 390 -6.49 4.87 -24.68
N ILE A 391 -6.44 5.85 -25.60
CA ILE A 391 -6.10 5.61 -27.03
C ILE A 391 -4.70 5.00 -27.19
N LYS A 392 -3.69 5.54 -26.49
CA LYS A 392 -2.32 5.02 -26.56
C LYS A 392 -2.23 3.59 -26.03
N ARG A 393 -2.97 3.28 -24.96
CA ARG A 393 -3.06 1.95 -24.36
C ARG A 393 -3.79 0.96 -25.27
N LEU A 394 -4.92 1.36 -25.82
CA LEU A 394 -5.70 0.57 -26.77
C LEU A 394 -4.88 0.21 -28.01
N ARG A 395 -4.15 1.18 -28.58
CA ARG A 395 -3.26 0.93 -29.74
C ARG A 395 -2.20 -0.13 -29.45
N LEU A 396 -1.67 -0.17 -28.23
CA LEU A 396 -0.68 -1.18 -27.83
C LEU A 396 -1.33 -2.56 -27.71
N ILE A 397 -2.50 -2.65 -27.08
CA ILE A 397 -3.22 -3.92 -26.89
C ILE A 397 -3.69 -4.49 -28.23
N GLU A 398 -4.22 -3.66 -29.13
CA GLU A 398 -4.56 -4.08 -30.48
C GLU A 398 -3.35 -4.59 -31.26
N ALA A 399 -2.17 -3.99 -31.07
CA ALA A 399 -0.94 -4.48 -31.69
C ALA A 399 -0.55 -5.88 -31.19
N PHE A 400 -0.69 -6.16 -29.89
CA PHE A 400 -0.49 -7.51 -29.34
C PHE A 400 -1.52 -8.50 -29.87
N ARG A 401 -2.81 -8.13 -29.87
CA ARG A 401 -3.90 -8.98 -30.38
C ARG A 401 -3.71 -9.33 -31.86
N ARG A 402 -3.43 -8.34 -32.71
CA ARG A 402 -3.23 -8.56 -34.17
C ARG A 402 -1.98 -9.37 -34.49
N SER A 403 -0.93 -9.24 -33.68
CA SER A 403 0.33 -9.96 -33.90
C SER A 403 0.36 -11.37 -33.31
N GLY A 404 -0.60 -11.72 -32.44
CA GLY A 404 -0.59 -12.97 -31.69
C GLY A 404 0.59 -13.09 -30.70
N THR A 405 1.32 -11.99 -30.46
CA THR A 405 2.45 -11.98 -29.53
C THR A 405 1.94 -11.76 -28.12
N ARG A 406 2.47 -12.52 -27.16
CA ARG A 406 2.09 -12.33 -25.77
C ARG A 406 2.95 -11.23 -25.12
N PRO A 407 2.38 -10.35 -24.27
CA PRO A 407 3.15 -9.26 -23.69
C PRO A 407 4.16 -9.73 -22.63
N ASP A 408 4.00 -10.93 -22.06
CA ASP A 408 4.95 -11.52 -21.10
C ASP A 408 6.33 -11.78 -21.71
N TRP A 409 6.44 -11.87 -23.04
CA TRP A 409 7.71 -12.03 -23.75
C TRP A 409 8.61 -10.78 -23.69
N MET A 410 8.10 -9.65 -23.20
CA MET A 410 8.94 -8.49 -22.85
C MET A 410 9.82 -8.74 -21.62
N ILE A 411 9.56 -9.82 -20.88
CA ILE A 411 10.31 -10.25 -19.71
C ILE A 411 11.02 -11.56 -20.04
N LEU A 412 12.35 -11.52 -19.98
CA LEU A 412 13.24 -12.61 -20.34
C LEU A 412 13.42 -13.54 -19.14
N SER A 413 13.02 -14.80 -19.29
CA SER A 413 13.48 -15.91 -18.44
C SER A 413 14.69 -16.63 -19.04
N VAL A 414 14.87 -16.50 -20.36
CA VAL A 414 15.96 -17.08 -21.13
C VAL A 414 16.62 -15.96 -21.92
N LEU A 415 17.94 -15.83 -21.79
CA LEU A 415 18.72 -14.82 -22.49
C LEU A 415 19.52 -15.48 -23.62
N PRO A 416 19.36 -15.07 -24.90
CA PRO A 416 20.15 -15.62 -26.00
C PRO A 416 21.60 -15.16 -25.92
N VAL A 417 22.51 -16.03 -26.35
CA VAL A 417 23.94 -15.74 -26.48
C VAL A 417 24.32 -15.76 -27.96
N ILE A 418 24.83 -14.63 -28.44
CA ILE A 418 25.26 -14.46 -29.83
C ILE A 418 26.43 -15.42 -30.17
N PRO A 419 26.50 -15.95 -31.41
CA PRO A 419 27.58 -16.83 -31.83
C PRO A 419 28.98 -16.22 -31.62
N PRO A 420 30.00 -17.01 -31.20
CA PRO A 420 31.31 -16.52 -30.77
C PRO A 420 32.11 -15.80 -31.87
N ASP A 421 31.96 -16.19 -33.13
CA ASP A 421 32.66 -15.53 -34.24
C ASP A 421 32.15 -14.11 -34.50
N LEU A 422 30.95 -13.77 -34.01
CA LEU A 422 30.43 -12.39 -34.02
C LEU A 422 30.93 -11.55 -32.84
N ARG A 423 31.61 -12.19 -31.87
CA ARG A 423 32.23 -11.60 -30.67
C ARG A 423 33.63 -12.19 -30.42
N PRO A 424 34.56 -12.09 -31.39
CA PRO A 424 35.79 -12.86 -31.39
C PRO A 424 36.74 -12.47 -30.25
N MET A 425 37.61 -13.41 -29.91
CA MET A 425 38.79 -13.23 -29.07
C MET A 425 40.00 -13.58 -29.95
N VAL A 426 40.88 -12.61 -30.18
CA VAL A 426 42.01 -12.74 -31.11
C VAL A 426 43.29 -12.51 -30.34
N GLN A 427 44.27 -13.39 -30.55
CA GLN A 427 45.60 -13.20 -30.02
C GLN A 427 46.35 -12.14 -30.86
N LEU A 428 46.92 -11.16 -30.18
CA LEU A 428 47.79 -10.15 -30.77
C LEU A 428 49.26 -10.60 -30.66
N ASP A 429 50.11 -9.97 -31.46
CA ASP A 429 51.56 -10.12 -31.36
C ASP A 429 52.04 -9.77 -29.94
N GLY A 430 52.83 -10.65 -29.35
CA GLY A 430 53.27 -10.56 -27.95
C GLY A 430 52.36 -11.26 -26.94
N GLY A 431 51.48 -12.18 -27.37
CA GLY A 431 50.73 -13.06 -26.47
C GLY A 431 49.56 -12.41 -25.73
N ARG A 432 49.26 -11.14 -26.03
CA ARG A 432 48.08 -10.42 -25.50
C ARG A 432 46.82 -10.87 -26.24
N PHE A 433 45.66 -10.74 -25.59
CA PHE A 433 44.36 -11.04 -26.21
C PHE A 433 43.55 -9.76 -26.40
N ALA A 434 43.03 -9.57 -27.60
CA ALA A 434 41.99 -8.60 -27.89
C ALA A 434 40.63 -9.31 -27.82
N THR A 435 39.73 -8.80 -26.99
CA THR A 435 38.42 -9.42 -26.73
C THR A 435 37.30 -8.45 -27.09
N SER A 436 36.22 -8.93 -27.69
CA SER A 436 35.01 -8.11 -27.83
C SER A 436 34.40 -7.76 -26.47
N ASP A 437 34.01 -6.50 -26.27
CA ASP A 437 33.31 -5.97 -25.08
C ASP A 437 32.09 -6.81 -24.67
N LEU A 438 31.39 -7.42 -25.64
CA LEU A 438 30.25 -8.30 -25.39
C LEU A 438 30.61 -9.47 -24.47
N ASN A 439 31.81 -10.03 -24.60
CA ASN A 439 32.23 -11.15 -23.77
C ASN A 439 32.26 -10.74 -22.30
N ASP A 440 32.74 -9.55 -21.97
CA ASP A 440 32.75 -9.04 -20.59
C ASP A 440 31.34 -8.75 -20.07
N LEU A 441 30.44 -8.27 -20.93
CA LEU A 441 29.02 -8.08 -20.58
C LEU A 441 28.33 -9.42 -20.31
N TYR A 442 28.51 -10.44 -21.15
CA TYR A 442 28.00 -11.79 -20.90
C TYR A 442 28.59 -12.41 -19.63
N ARG A 443 29.90 -12.28 -19.41
CA ARG A 443 30.57 -12.75 -18.19
C ARG A 443 29.93 -12.18 -16.93
N ARG A 444 29.65 -10.87 -16.93
CA ARG A 444 28.95 -10.21 -15.81
C ARG A 444 27.57 -10.81 -15.58
N VAL A 445 26.78 -11.04 -16.63
CA VAL A 445 25.45 -11.67 -16.50
C VAL A 445 25.57 -13.09 -15.91
N ILE A 446 26.46 -13.92 -16.46
CA ILE A 446 26.65 -15.31 -16.00
C ILE A 446 27.10 -15.33 -14.54
N ASN A 447 28.06 -14.48 -14.16
CA ASN A 447 28.54 -14.39 -12.78
C ASN A 447 27.43 -14.02 -11.79
N ARG A 448 26.60 -13.02 -12.13
CA ARG A 448 25.46 -12.61 -11.30
C ARG A 448 24.39 -13.70 -11.23
N ASN A 449 24.10 -14.34 -12.35
CA ASN A 449 23.11 -15.41 -12.41
C ASN A 449 23.54 -16.63 -11.57
N ASN A 450 24.80 -17.07 -11.70
CA ASN A 450 25.33 -18.19 -10.93
C ASN A 450 25.43 -17.88 -9.44
N ARG A 451 25.80 -16.64 -9.08
CA ARG A 451 25.77 -16.18 -7.69
C ARG A 451 24.35 -16.18 -7.13
N LEU A 452 23.36 -15.73 -7.91
CA LEU A 452 21.96 -15.76 -7.51
C LEU A 452 21.45 -17.20 -7.32
N LYS A 453 21.76 -18.13 -8.23
CA LYS A 453 21.40 -19.55 -8.08
C LYS A 453 21.93 -20.12 -6.75
N ARG A 454 23.21 -19.90 -6.45
CA ARG A 454 23.82 -20.34 -5.18
C ARG A 454 23.18 -19.69 -3.95
N LEU A 455 22.84 -18.41 -4.01
CA LEU A 455 22.19 -17.71 -2.89
C LEU A 455 20.77 -18.24 -2.62
N LEU A 456 20.04 -18.64 -3.67
CA LEU A 456 18.74 -19.27 -3.54
C LEU A 456 18.85 -20.67 -2.93
N GLU A 457 19.82 -21.48 -3.36
CA GLU A 457 20.10 -22.81 -2.81
C GLU A 457 20.48 -22.76 -1.32
N LEU A 458 21.23 -21.74 -0.91
CA LEU A 458 21.64 -21.53 0.48
C LEU A 458 20.53 -20.92 1.36
N GLY A 459 19.38 -20.54 0.80
CA GLY A 459 18.32 -19.88 1.55
C GLY A 459 18.73 -18.52 2.12
N ALA A 460 19.55 -17.75 1.39
CA ALA A 460 20.03 -16.45 1.86
C ALA A 460 18.85 -15.48 2.16
N PRO A 461 19.01 -14.53 3.11
CA PRO A 461 17.98 -13.55 3.41
C PRO A 461 17.49 -12.76 2.18
N GLU A 462 16.20 -12.40 2.17
CA GLU A 462 15.58 -11.74 1.01
C GLU A 462 16.28 -10.45 0.57
N ILE A 463 16.84 -9.67 1.50
CA ILE A 463 17.58 -8.43 1.18
C ILE A 463 18.77 -8.73 0.25
N ILE A 464 19.50 -9.82 0.51
CA ILE A 464 20.65 -10.24 -0.30
C ILE A 464 20.16 -10.72 -1.67
N ILE A 465 19.10 -11.52 -1.71
CA ILE A 465 18.49 -12.01 -2.95
C ILE A 465 18.00 -10.84 -3.81
N ARG A 466 17.30 -9.86 -3.22
CA ARG A 466 16.79 -8.66 -3.91
C ARG A 466 17.93 -7.86 -4.53
N ASN A 467 19.02 -7.65 -3.79
CA ASN A 467 20.18 -6.95 -4.32
C ASN A 467 20.84 -7.72 -5.48
N GLU A 468 20.95 -9.05 -5.39
CA GLU A 468 21.52 -9.85 -6.49
C GLU A 468 20.58 -9.90 -7.71
N LYS A 469 19.25 -9.99 -7.51
CA LYS A 469 18.26 -9.86 -8.59
C LYS A 469 18.35 -8.47 -9.27
N ARG A 470 18.51 -7.39 -8.50
CA ARG A 470 18.75 -6.02 -9.03
C ARG A 470 20.04 -5.96 -9.86
N MET A 471 21.13 -6.52 -9.37
CA MET A 471 22.40 -6.56 -10.11
C MET A 471 22.33 -7.41 -11.37
N LEU A 472 21.55 -8.50 -11.37
CA LEU A 472 21.30 -9.31 -12.55
C LEU A 472 20.53 -8.54 -13.63
N GLN A 473 19.49 -7.79 -13.22
CA GLN A 473 18.76 -6.88 -14.11
C GLN A 473 19.70 -5.84 -14.73
N GLU A 474 20.53 -5.17 -13.91
CA GLU A 474 21.51 -4.18 -14.40
C GLU A 474 22.56 -4.78 -15.34
N ALA A 475 23.00 -6.01 -15.11
CA ALA A 475 23.92 -6.71 -15.99
C ALA A 475 23.28 -7.01 -17.36
N CYS A 476 22.03 -7.45 -17.37
CA CYS A 476 21.29 -7.70 -18.62
C CYS A 476 20.97 -6.40 -19.37
N ASP A 477 20.64 -5.34 -18.65
CA ASP A 477 20.44 -4.01 -19.23
C ASP A 477 21.70 -3.52 -19.92
N ALA A 478 22.86 -3.69 -19.30
CA ALA A 478 24.14 -3.30 -19.88
C ALA A 478 24.51 -4.14 -21.11
N LEU A 479 24.19 -5.44 -21.11
CA LEU A 479 24.39 -6.28 -22.29
C LEU A 479 23.56 -5.79 -23.48
N ILE A 480 22.29 -5.45 -23.25
CA ILE A 480 21.35 -5.06 -24.31
C ILE A 480 21.58 -3.61 -24.75
N ASP A 481 21.64 -2.65 -23.83
CA ASP A 481 21.72 -1.21 -24.10
C ASP A 481 22.49 -0.48 -22.97
N ASN A 482 23.81 -0.64 -22.94
CA ASN A 482 24.71 -0.09 -21.90
C ASN A 482 24.62 1.44 -21.84
N GLY A 483 24.44 2.01 -20.65
CA GLY A 483 24.37 3.46 -20.45
C GLY A 483 23.00 4.08 -20.73
N ARG A 484 22.00 3.28 -21.11
CA ARG A 484 20.62 3.77 -21.23
C ARG A 484 19.96 4.06 -19.88
N ARG A 485 20.39 3.38 -18.84
CA ARG A 485 20.01 3.64 -17.45
C ARG A 485 21.27 3.77 -16.59
N GLY A 486 21.33 4.83 -15.79
CA GLY A 486 22.41 5.05 -14.84
C GLY A 486 23.77 5.24 -15.51
N ARG A 487 24.83 4.99 -14.74
CA ARG A 487 26.21 5.08 -15.25
C ARG A 487 26.51 3.88 -16.14
N ALA A 488 27.04 4.15 -17.33
CA ALA A 488 27.46 3.08 -18.23
C ALA A 488 28.59 2.25 -17.61
N ILE A 489 28.54 0.94 -17.85
CA ILE A 489 29.63 0.05 -17.45
C ILE A 489 30.85 0.37 -18.32
N ALA A 490 31.95 0.70 -17.65
CA ALA A 490 33.24 0.94 -18.27
C ALA A 490 34.16 -0.29 -18.10
N GLY A 491 34.99 -0.52 -19.12
CA GLY A 491 36.09 -1.47 -19.08
C GLY A 491 37.41 -0.80 -18.65
N THR A 492 38.53 -1.42 -19.03
CA THR A 492 39.88 -0.92 -18.75
C THR A 492 40.11 0.46 -19.38
N GLY A 493 40.64 1.42 -18.62
CA GLY A 493 40.87 2.78 -19.14
C GLY A 493 39.59 3.61 -19.30
N ASN A 494 38.54 3.31 -18.53
CA ASN A 494 37.27 4.06 -18.48
C ASN A 494 36.50 4.13 -19.83
N HIS A 495 36.85 3.28 -20.80
CA HIS A 495 36.10 3.16 -22.03
C HIS A 495 34.74 2.51 -21.75
N ARG A 496 33.66 3.08 -22.29
CA ARG A 496 32.32 2.49 -22.19
C ARG A 496 32.26 1.22 -23.05
N LEU A 497 31.88 0.11 -22.45
CA LEU A 497 31.69 -1.16 -23.17
C LEU A 497 30.55 -1.03 -24.19
N LYS A 498 30.77 -1.52 -25.41
CA LYS A 498 29.75 -1.53 -26.46
C LYS A 498 28.73 -2.65 -26.23
N SER A 499 27.46 -2.28 -26.18
CA SER A 499 26.33 -3.20 -26.03
C SER A 499 25.81 -3.74 -27.37
N LEU A 500 24.88 -4.70 -27.32
CA LEU A 500 24.20 -5.20 -28.53
C LEU A 500 23.48 -4.09 -29.30
N SER A 501 22.86 -3.14 -28.60
CA SER A 501 22.22 -1.97 -29.22
C SER A 501 23.22 -1.06 -29.92
N ASP A 502 24.40 -0.85 -29.33
CA ASP A 502 25.45 -0.01 -29.91
C ASP A 502 26.02 -0.62 -31.19
N MET A 503 26.02 -1.96 -31.32
CA MET A 503 26.41 -2.63 -32.57
C MET A 503 25.43 -2.36 -33.71
N LEU A 504 24.16 -2.06 -33.42
CA LEU A 504 23.13 -1.81 -34.43
C LEU A 504 23.03 -0.32 -34.79
N LYS A 505 23.23 0.57 -33.82
CA LYS A 505 22.97 2.01 -33.94
C LYS A 505 24.22 2.83 -34.30
N GLY A 506 23.99 4.04 -34.80
CA GLY A 506 25.06 5.03 -35.06
C GLY A 506 25.78 4.86 -36.39
N LYS A 507 26.75 5.73 -36.66
CA LYS A 507 27.54 5.75 -37.92
C LYS A 507 28.36 4.46 -38.10
N GLN A 508 28.93 3.96 -37.00
CA GLN A 508 29.70 2.72 -36.94
C GLN A 508 28.81 1.48 -36.63
N GLY A 509 27.48 1.65 -36.68
CA GLY A 509 26.55 0.55 -36.48
C GLY A 509 26.40 -0.31 -37.73
N ARG A 510 26.00 -1.57 -37.55
CA ARG A 510 25.92 -2.57 -38.63
C ARG A 510 25.06 -2.11 -39.81
N PHE A 511 23.93 -1.45 -39.58
CA PHE A 511 23.07 -0.98 -40.68
C PHE A 511 23.80 0.01 -41.60
N ARG A 512 24.44 1.03 -41.03
CA ARG A 512 25.06 2.10 -41.82
C ARG A 512 26.42 1.71 -42.39
N GLN A 513 27.23 1.01 -41.61
CA GLN A 513 28.61 0.70 -41.98
C GLN A 513 28.76 -0.61 -42.77
N ASN A 514 27.87 -1.57 -42.57
CA ASN A 514 28.04 -2.91 -43.13
C ASN A 514 26.90 -3.36 -44.04
N LEU A 515 25.70 -2.73 -43.98
CA LEU A 515 24.57 -3.11 -44.85
C LEU A 515 24.37 -2.11 -45.98
N LEU A 516 24.32 -0.80 -45.69
CA LEU A 516 24.09 0.24 -46.69
C LEU A 516 25.31 0.53 -47.58
N GLY A 517 26.52 0.34 -47.06
CA GLY A 517 27.76 0.47 -47.80
C GLY A 517 28.74 -0.60 -47.35
N LYS A 518 29.48 -1.20 -48.29
CA LYS A 518 30.50 -2.21 -48.00
C LYS A 518 31.77 -1.86 -48.77
N ARG A 519 32.90 -2.35 -48.25
CA ARG A 519 34.11 -2.42 -49.07
C ARG A 519 33.86 -3.42 -50.19
N VAL A 520 34.27 -3.06 -51.40
CA VAL A 520 34.08 -3.86 -52.60
C VAL A 520 35.43 -4.28 -53.14
N ASP A 521 35.50 -5.53 -53.57
CA ASP A 521 36.61 -6.03 -54.36
C ASP A 521 36.60 -5.37 -55.75
N TYR A 522 37.71 -5.42 -56.48
CA TYR A 522 37.87 -4.75 -57.79
C TYR A 522 37.68 -3.23 -57.73
N SER A 523 38.23 -2.59 -56.70
CA SER A 523 38.26 -1.13 -56.57
C SER A 523 39.67 -0.63 -56.33
N GLY A 524 39.99 0.54 -56.89
CA GLY A 524 41.29 1.20 -56.75
C GLY A 524 41.11 2.69 -56.47
N ARG A 525 42.13 3.31 -55.88
CA ARG A 525 42.19 4.76 -55.66
C ARG A 525 43.58 5.26 -56.01
N SER A 526 43.63 6.27 -56.87
CA SER A 526 44.85 7.02 -57.20
C SER A 526 44.53 8.50 -57.29
N VAL A 527 45.56 9.33 -57.25
CA VAL A 527 45.46 10.77 -57.50
C VAL A 527 45.10 10.99 -58.98
N ILE A 528 44.17 11.90 -59.23
CA ILE A 528 43.81 12.33 -60.58
C ILE A 528 44.78 13.42 -61.06
N VAL A 529 45.24 13.28 -62.31
CA VAL A 529 46.09 14.27 -62.99
C VAL A 529 45.43 14.60 -64.33
N VAL A 530 45.58 15.83 -64.81
CA VAL A 530 45.03 16.26 -66.10
C VAL A 530 45.71 15.51 -67.25
N GLY A 531 44.93 14.96 -68.18
CA GLY A 531 45.41 14.29 -69.39
C GLY A 531 44.83 14.97 -70.64
N PRO A 532 45.43 16.07 -71.13
CA PRO A 532 44.90 16.87 -72.23
C PRO A 532 44.71 16.09 -73.55
N GLU A 533 45.47 15.02 -73.75
CA GLU A 533 45.44 14.14 -74.92
C GLU A 533 44.28 13.13 -74.94
N LEU A 534 43.51 13.02 -73.84
CA LEU A 534 42.42 12.05 -73.71
C LEU A 534 41.10 12.58 -74.30
N LYS A 535 40.33 11.69 -74.94
CA LYS A 535 38.96 11.99 -75.39
C LYS A 535 37.99 11.99 -74.21
N LEU A 536 36.80 12.60 -74.38
CA LEU A 536 35.77 12.74 -73.33
C LEU A 536 35.36 11.41 -72.65
N HIS A 537 35.39 10.30 -73.36
CA HIS A 537 35.00 8.96 -72.86
C HIS A 537 36.20 8.12 -72.38
N GLN A 538 37.39 8.70 -72.28
CA GLN A 538 38.62 8.00 -71.91
C GLN A 538 39.12 8.45 -70.53
N CYS A 539 39.82 7.55 -69.85
CA CYS A 539 40.60 7.88 -68.66
C CYS A 539 41.91 7.06 -68.67
N GLY A 540 42.98 7.64 -68.11
CA GLY A 540 44.26 6.95 -67.96
C GLY A 540 44.28 6.13 -66.67
N LEU A 541 44.52 4.82 -66.78
CA LEU A 541 44.78 3.96 -65.62
C LEU A 541 46.26 3.57 -65.55
N PRO A 542 46.91 3.66 -64.36
CA PRO A 542 48.26 3.14 -64.19
C PRO A 542 48.33 1.63 -64.48
N LYS A 543 49.36 1.18 -65.22
CA LYS A 543 49.56 -0.24 -65.58
C LYS A 543 49.69 -1.20 -64.39
N LYS A 544 49.99 -0.68 -63.19
CA LYS A 544 50.06 -1.48 -61.95
C LYS A 544 48.68 -1.65 -61.29
N MET A 545 47.72 -0.78 -61.64
CA MET A 545 46.36 -0.79 -61.10
C MET A 545 45.37 -1.51 -62.01
N ALA A 546 45.56 -1.39 -63.33
CA ALA A 546 44.91 -2.23 -64.32
C ALA A 546 45.55 -3.62 -64.30
#